data_AF-A0A0A1U8Q7-F1
#
_entry.id   AF-A0A0A1U8Q7-F1
#
_cell.length_a   1.000
_cell.length_b   1.000
_cell.length_c   1.000
_cell.angle_alpha   90.00
_cell.angle_beta   90.00
_cell.angle_gamma   90.00
#
_symmetry.space_group_name_H-M   'P 1'
#
loop_
_entity.id
_entity.type
_entity.pdbx_description
1 polymer ?
#
loop_
_entity_poly.entity_id
_entity_poly.type
_entity_poly.pdbx_seq_one_letter_code
_entity_poly.pdbx_strand_id
1 'polypeptide(L)'
;MQDKPNLQCSCCLCQKSRLFQLANPKIKTTKLCVLILKSLKMLHPELECFSIKTDIADFIKDHWGLLIKLKLFQSVQYKKSLLDALNHCPQIECGKDFCHDRGYYRLKEGSSAKDKSDDKDELLPKIKTPKQEKECVVGSAKNEIQNLTLNAPPQRGGENSVEEKLEVSKELYSCYDDLQRQVNQGVKVFSCLYGKYLANLDVKRSDLVRDILEHQTELFHLFGKRKMEWCTFN
;
A
#
# COMPACT_ATOMS: atom_id res chain seq x y z
N MET A 1 16.69 25.41 1.27
CA MET A 1 16.87 23.99 1.62
C MET A 1 17.28 23.97 3.08
N GLN A 2 16.41 23.51 3.98
CA GLN A 2 16.71 23.45 5.41
C GLN A 2 17.04 22.00 5.77
N ASP A 3 18.30 21.74 6.09
CA ASP A 3 18.76 20.50 6.72
C ASP A 3 18.18 20.44 8.14
N LYS A 4 17.14 19.61 8.29
CA LYS A 4 16.56 19.30 9.59
C LYS A 4 17.58 18.46 10.37
N PRO A 5 17.91 18.80 11.63
CA PRO A 5 18.91 18.07 12.38
C PRO A 5 18.49 16.60 12.52
N ASN A 6 19.38 15.71 12.09
CA ASN A 6 19.28 14.25 12.26
C ASN A 6 19.15 13.94 13.75
N LEU A 7 17.92 13.84 14.25
CA LEU A 7 17.62 13.00 15.40
C LEU A 7 18.25 11.64 15.09
N GLN A 8 19.17 11.17 15.95
CA GLN A 8 19.83 9.88 15.77
C GLN A 8 18.77 8.78 15.68
N CYS A 9 18.41 8.41 14.46
CA CYS A 9 17.47 7.34 14.20
C CYS A 9 18.06 6.02 14.69
N SER A 10 17.34 5.33 15.56
CA SER A 10 17.78 4.08 16.20
C SER A 10 17.32 2.83 15.44
N CYS A 11 16.80 2.98 14.21
CA CYS A 11 16.26 1.86 13.44
C CYS A 11 17.34 0.87 12.97
N CYS A 12 16.94 -0.36 12.58
CA CYS A 12 17.87 -1.40 12.13
C CYS A 12 18.77 -0.94 10.96
N LEU A 13 18.26 -0.10 10.06
CA LEU A 13 19.04 0.42 8.93
C LEU A 13 20.15 1.37 9.41
N CYS A 14 19.84 2.29 10.32
CA CYS A 14 20.78 3.24 10.89
C CYS A 14 21.84 2.59 11.79
N GLN A 15 21.45 1.57 12.55
CA GLN A 15 22.39 0.73 13.32
C GLN A 15 23.42 0.05 12.39
N LYS A 16 23.03 -0.25 11.16
CA LYS A 16 23.90 -0.84 10.12
C LYS A 16 24.50 0.21 9.18
N SER A 17 24.53 1.50 9.57
CA SER A 17 25.08 2.60 8.78
C SER A 17 26.48 2.35 8.22
N ARG A 18 27.33 1.63 8.97
CA ARG A 18 28.68 1.21 8.52
C ARG A 18 28.65 0.46 7.19
N LEU A 19 27.64 -0.39 6.94
CA LEU A 19 27.50 -1.11 5.67
C LEU A 19 27.34 -0.16 4.49
N PHE A 20 26.67 0.99 4.69
CA PHE A 20 26.40 1.98 3.64
C PHE A 20 27.52 3.02 3.48
N GLN A 21 28.49 3.05 4.40
CA GLN A 21 29.64 3.96 4.32
C GLN A 21 30.78 3.42 3.44
N LEU A 22 30.74 2.13 3.08
CA LEU A 22 31.70 1.52 2.16
C LEU A 22 31.62 2.18 0.77
N ALA A 23 32.74 2.20 0.03
CA ALA A 23 32.84 2.86 -1.27
C ALA A 23 31.92 2.26 -2.37
N ASN A 24 31.31 1.10 -2.13
CA ASN A 24 30.31 0.50 -3.02
C ASN A 24 29.46 -0.53 -2.24
N PRO A 25 28.48 -0.08 -1.46
CA PRO A 25 27.72 -0.96 -0.59
C PRO A 25 26.87 -1.93 -1.43
N LYS A 26 27.11 -3.24 -1.26
CA LYS A 26 26.38 -4.29 -1.97
C LYS A 26 25.35 -4.93 -1.04
N ILE A 27 24.08 -4.71 -1.34
CA ILE A 27 22.95 -5.39 -0.68
C ILE A 27 21.97 -5.87 -1.76
N LYS A 28 21.49 -7.11 -1.63
CA LYS A 28 20.40 -7.60 -2.49
C LYS A 28 19.13 -6.80 -2.20
N THR A 29 18.40 -6.39 -3.24
CA THR A 29 17.17 -5.59 -3.10
C THR A 29 16.16 -6.23 -2.15
N THR A 30 15.97 -7.55 -2.21
CA THR A 30 15.10 -8.28 -1.28
C THR A 30 15.55 -8.16 0.18
N LYS A 31 16.85 -8.27 0.45
CA LYS A 31 17.43 -8.09 1.80
C LYS A 31 17.28 -6.65 2.28
N LEU A 32 17.36 -5.67 1.38
CA LEU A 32 17.08 -4.28 1.70
C LEU A 32 15.60 -4.07 2.05
N CYS A 33 14.66 -4.62 1.28
CA CYS A 33 13.23 -4.52 1.58
C CYS A 33 12.91 -5.10 2.97
N VAL A 34 13.48 -6.26 3.31
CA VAL A 34 13.36 -6.85 4.65
C VAL A 34 13.95 -5.93 5.71
N LEU A 35 15.12 -5.32 5.46
CA LEU A 35 15.74 -4.39 6.40
C LEU A 35 14.89 -3.13 6.61
N ILE A 36 14.26 -2.61 5.56
CA ILE A 36 13.34 -1.46 5.63
C ILE A 36 12.11 -1.84 6.48
N LEU A 37 11.45 -2.96 6.20
CA LEU A 37 10.29 -3.39 6.98
C LEU A 37 10.63 -3.71 8.45
N LYS A 38 11.81 -4.30 8.71
CA LYS A 38 12.32 -4.49 10.09
C LYS A 38 12.52 -3.16 10.80
N SER A 39 13.07 -2.17 10.10
CA SER A 39 13.29 -0.82 10.63
C SER A 39 11.97 -0.12 10.93
N LEU A 40 11.00 -0.19 10.02
CA LEU A 40 9.66 0.35 10.21
C LEU A 40 8.94 -0.31 11.38
N LYS A 41 9.00 -1.64 11.51
CA LYS A 41 8.39 -2.38 12.64
C LYS A 41 9.06 -2.06 13.98
N MET A 42 10.35 -1.74 13.98
CA MET A 42 11.07 -1.30 15.18
C MET A 42 10.67 0.11 15.61
N LEU A 43 10.45 1.02 14.65
CA LEU A 43 10.05 2.41 14.93
C LEU A 43 8.56 2.53 15.26
N HIS A 44 7.73 1.68 14.65
CA HIS A 44 6.27 1.67 14.78
C HIS A 44 5.78 0.26 15.15
N PRO A 45 6.02 -0.20 16.39
CA PRO A 45 5.66 -1.54 16.82
C PRO A 45 4.13 -1.80 16.79
N GLU A 46 3.32 -0.74 16.87
CA GLU A 46 1.86 -0.77 16.80
C GLU A 46 1.31 -1.12 15.41
N LEU A 47 2.07 -0.85 14.35
CA LEU A 47 1.64 -1.11 12.97
C LEU A 47 1.96 -2.55 12.56
N GLU A 48 0.96 -3.27 12.02
CA GLU A 48 1.14 -4.64 11.53
C GLU A 48 1.58 -4.70 10.07
N CYS A 49 1.20 -3.70 9.26
CA CYS A 49 1.57 -3.60 7.85
C CYS A 49 1.93 -2.15 7.48
N PHE A 50 2.68 -2.02 6.40
CA PHE A 50 3.24 -0.76 5.93
C PHE A 50 2.88 -0.52 4.47
N SER A 51 2.39 0.66 4.16
CA SER A 51 2.06 1.14 2.83
C SER A 51 3.33 1.47 2.05
N ILE A 52 3.41 0.99 0.79
CA ILE A 52 4.53 1.35 -0.10
C ILE A 52 4.48 2.82 -0.54
N LYS A 53 3.28 3.41 -0.58
CA LYS A 53 3.07 4.78 -1.08
C LYS A 53 3.39 5.84 -0.03
N THR A 54 3.15 5.54 1.24
CA THR A 54 3.38 6.44 2.37
C THR A 54 4.58 5.94 3.17
N ASP A 55 4.40 4.92 4.01
CA ASP A 55 5.34 4.55 5.06
C ASP A 55 6.73 4.17 4.53
N ILE A 56 6.79 3.33 3.49
CA ILE A 56 8.07 2.95 2.87
C ILE A 56 8.68 4.12 2.10
N ALA A 57 7.86 4.91 1.41
CA ALA A 57 8.33 6.06 0.62
C ALA A 57 8.91 7.16 1.52
N ASP A 58 8.21 7.47 2.62
CA ASP A 58 8.62 8.44 3.63
C ASP A 58 9.88 7.94 4.35
N PHE A 59 9.94 6.67 4.75
CA PHE A 59 11.14 6.08 5.33
C PHE A 59 12.35 6.20 4.41
N ILE A 60 12.19 5.93 3.10
CA ILE A 60 13.28 6.07 2.12
C ILE A 60 13.72 7.53 2.01
N LYS A 61 12.78 8.48 2.01
CA LYS A 61 13.06 9.90 1.95
C LYS A 61 13.86 10.38 3.17
N ASP A 62 13.46 9.94 4.36
CA ASP A 62 14.13 10.29 5.61
C ASP A 62 15.54 9.68 5.71
N HIS A 63 15.76 8.52 5.09
CA HIS A 63 17.04 7.82 5.09
C HIS A 63 17.84 8.00 3.79
N TRP A 64 17.46 8.97 2.96
CA TRP A 64 18.01 9.13 1.60
C TRP A 64 19.54 9.25 1.59
N GLY A 65 20.13 9.96 2.56
CA GLY A 65 21.58 10.15 2.68
C GLY A 65 22.38 8.84 2.85
N LEU A 66 21.77 7.79 3.40
CA LEU A 66 22.37 6.45 3.48
C LEU A 66 22.08 5.64 2.22
N LEU A 67 20.84 5.70 1.74
CA LEU A 67 20.33 4.85 0.67
C LEU A 67 20.88 5.22 -0.71
N ILE A 68 21.11 6.51 -1.00
CA ILE A 68 21.59 7.01 -2.29
C ILE A 68 22.94 6.40 -2.73
N LYS A 69 23.72 5.90 -1.77
CA LYS A 69 25.01 5.24 -2.03
C LYS A 69 24.88 3.85 -2.66
N LEU A 70 23.69 3.23 -2.59
CA LEU A 70 23.44 1.96 -3.24
C LEU A 70 23.15 2.16 -4.73
N LYS A 71 23.70 1.28 -5.57
CA LYS A 71 23.41 1.27 -7.03
C LYS A 71 21.92 1.20 -7.35
N LEU A 72 21.12 0.56 -6.50
CA LEU A 72 19.66 0.49 -6.65
C LEU A 72 19.04 1.89 -6.77
N PHE A 73 19.41 2.82 -5.88
CA PHE A 73 18.83 4.17 -5.82
C PHE A 73 19.43 5.14 -6.83
N GLN A 74 20.50 4.73 -7.52
CA GLN A 74 21.06 5.47 -8.66
C GLN A 74 20.25 5.22 -9.95
N SER A 75 19.40 4.19 -9.98
CA SER A 75 18.49 3.91 -11.11
C SER A 75 17.19 4.69 -10.99
N VAL A 76 16.72 5.28 -12.10
CA VAL A 76 15.41 5.94 -12.19
C VAL A 76 14.25 4.97 -11.87
N GLN A 77 14.49 3.68 -12.07
CA GLN A 77 13.48 2.63 -11.89
C GLN A 77 13.52 1.97 -10.50
N TYR A 78 14.25 2.54 -9.52
CA TYR A 78 14.41 1.94 -8.19
C TYR A 78 13.07 1.58 -7.52
N LYS A 79 12.02 2.40 -7.74
CA LYS A 79 10.67 2.14 -7.21
C LYS A 79 10.08 0.84 -7.75
N LYS A 80 10.24 0.58 -9.05
CA LYS A 80 9.80 -0.67 -9.68
C LYS A 80 10.60 -1.85 -9.16
N SER A 81 11.91 -1.70 -9.01
CA SER A 81 12.79 -2.75 -8.46
C SER A 81 12.49 -3.07 -6.99
N LEU A 82 12.16 -2.07 -6.17
CA LEU A 82 11.71 -2.28 -4.79
C LEU A 82 10.37 -3.02 -4.74
N LEU A 83 9.40 -2.59 -5.55
CA LEU A 83 8.09 -3.22 -5.64
C LEU A 83 8.19 -4.69 -6.07
N ASP A 84 8.99 -4.96 -7.11
CA ASP A 84 9.30 -6.31 -7.57
C ASP A 84 9.91 -7.16 -6.45
N ALA A 85 10.92 -6.64 -5.77
CA ALA A 85 11.55 -7.32 -4.65
C ALA A 85 10.60 -7.55 -3.46
N LEU A 86 9.69 -6.62 -3.17
CA LEU A 86 8.68 -6.78 -2.12
C LEU A 86 7.69 -7.90 -2.47
N ASN A 87 7.20 -7.93 -3.71
CA ASN A 87 6.21 -8.92 -4.17
C ASN A 87 6.79 -10.33 -4.28
N HIS A 88 8.10 -10.45 -4.52
CA HIS A 88 8.78 -11.74 -4.71
C HIS A 88 9.62 -12.19 -3.50
N CYS A 89 9.61 -11.46 -2.39
CA CYS A 89 10.38 -11.85 -1.20
C CYS A 89 9.65 -12.91 -0.38
N PRO A 90 10.25 -14.10 -0.14
CA PRO A 90 9.60 -15.15 0.65
C PRO A 90 9.32 -14.77 2.11
N GLN A 91 10.03 -13.79 2.65
CA GLN A 91 9.91 -13.30 4.03
C GLN A 91 8.87 -12.19 4.20
N ILE A 92 8.28 -11.72 3.10
CA ILE A 92 7.35 -10.59 3.07
C ILE A 92 5.99 -11.11 2.60
N GLU A 93 4.93 -10.62 3.22
CA GLU A 93 3.54 -10.83 2.80
C GLU A 93 3.03 -9.58 2.10
N CYS A 94 2.32 -9.78 0.99
CA CYS A 94 1.59 -8.73 0.31
C CYS A 94 0.20 -8.59 0.94
N GLY A 95 -0.27 -7.36 1.11
CA GLY A 95 -1.57 -7.05 1.69
C GLY A 95 -2.76 -7.61 0.92
N LYS A 96 -2.58 -8.11 -0.31
CA LYS A 96 -3.59 -8.90 -1.01
C LYS A 96 -4.09 -10.08 -0.15
N ASP A 97 -3.19 -10.68 0.62
CA ASP A 97 -3.46 -11.92 1.36
C ASP A 97 -4.13 -11.67 2.72
N PHE A 98 -3.99 -10.46 3.31
CA PHE A 98 -4.49 -10.18 4.67
C PHE A 98 -5.34 -8.90 4.82
N CYS A 99 -5.25 -7.94 3.91
CA CYS A 99 -6.04 -6.70 3.95
C CYS A 99 -6.71 -6.35 2.61
N HIS A 100 -6.71 -7.27 1.65
CA HIS A 100 -7.24 -7.12 0.29
C HIS A 100 -6.71 -5.90 -0.49
N ASP A 101 -5.57 -5.35 -0.09
CA ASP A 101 -4.93 -4.20 -0.75
C ASP A 101 -3.48 -4.54 -1.11
N ARG A 102 -3.15 -4.44 -2.40
CA ARG A 102 -1.81 -4.76 -2.95
C ARG A 102 -0.75 -3.72 -2.58
N GLY A 103 -1.12 -2.60 -1.97
CA GLY A 103 -0.21 -1.53 -1.57
C GLY A 103 0.46 -1.71 -0.22
N TYR A 104 0.09 -2.73 0.56
CA TYR A 104 0.58 -2.96 1.92
C TYR A 104 1.51 -4.16 2.01
N TYR A 105 2.49 -4.09 2.90
CA TYR A 105 3.51 -5.12 3.08
C TYR A 105 3.82 -5.33 4.56
N ARG A 106 4.09 -6.58 4.95
CA ARG A 106 4.56 -6.91 6.30
C ARG A 106 5.55 -8.07 6.28
N LEU A 107 6.32 -8.22 7.35
CA LEU A 107 7.17 -9.41 7.53
C LEU A 107 6.32 -10.60 7.96
N LYS A 108 6.65 -11.79 7.46
CA LYS A 108 6.02 -13.04 7.90
C LYS A 108 6.34 -13.34 9.36
N GLU A 109 5.32 -13.67 10.15
CA GLU A 109 5.48 -14.20 11.50
C GLU A 109 6.29 -15.52 11.43
N GLY A 110 7.33 -15.63 12.26
CA GLY A 110 8.27 -16.77 12.24
C GLY A 110 9.53 -16.59 11.36
N SER A 111 9.64 -15.51 10.60
CA SER A 111 10.88 -15.17 9.87
C SER A 111 12.01 -14.62 10.77
N SER A 112 11.70 -14.36 12.05
CA SER A 112 12.62 -13.82 13.07
C SER A 112 13.51 -14.86 13.76
N ALA A 113 13.41 -16.16 13.43
CA ALA A 113 14.12 -17.23 14.14
C ALA A 113 15.31 -17.87 13.37
N LYS A 114 15.78 -17.27 12.27
CA LYS A 114 16.98 -17.73 11.55
C LYS A 114 17.98 -16.60 11.27
N ASP A 115 18.33 -15.83 12.30
CA ASP A 115 19.65 -15.18 12.31
C ASP A 115 20.68 -16.25 12.71
N LYS A 116 20.99 -17.16 11.77
CA LYS A 116 22.29 -17.82 11.79
C LYS A 116 23.30 -16.77 11.31
N SER A 117 24.22 -16.45 12.19
CA SER A 117 25.43 -15.67 11.93
C SER A 117 26.18 -16.23 10.73
N ASP A 118 26.09 -15.55 9.59
CA ASP A 118 26.99 -15.74 8.45
C ASP A 118 27.69 -14.41 8.15
N ASP A 119 28.66 -14.08 9.01
CA ASP A 119 29.86 -13.37 8.58
C ASP A 119 30.76 -14.38 7.86
N LYS A 120 30.60 -14.53 6.54
CA LYS A 120 31.68 -15.00 5.65
C LYS A 120 31.54 -14.36 4.27
N ASP A 121 32.45 -13.45 4.02
CA ASP A 121 32.90 -12.98 2.71
C ASP A 121 33.57 -14.16 1.98
N GLU A 122 33.10 -14.59 0.81
CA GLU A 122 33.97 -15.16 -0.23
C GLU A 122 33.29 -15.30 -1.62
N LEU A 123 34.14 -15.25 -2.63
CA LEU A 123 33.96 -15.12 -4.07
C LEU A 123 33.27 -16.31 -4.77
N LEU A 124 32.62 -16.02 -5.91
CA LEU A 124 32.05 -16.90 -6.98
C LEU A 124 33.05 -17.95 -7.56
N PRO A 125 32.71 -18.94 -8.47
CA PRO A 125 31.51 -19.08 -9.37
C PRO A 125 30.91 -20.51 -9.71
N LYS A 126 29.65 -20.51 -10.24
CA LYS A 126 28.93 -21.38 -11.24
C LYS A 126 28.80 -22.92 -11.01
N ILE A 127 27.68 -23.65 -11.29
CA ILE A 127 27.06 -24.02 -12.60
C ILE A 127 25.67 -24.74 -12.41
N LYS A 128 24.67 -24.35 -13.24
CA LYS A 128 23.49 -25.03 -13.90
C LYS A 128 22.49 -26.00 -13.19
N THR A 129 21.20 -25.54 -13.15
CA THR A 129 19.86 -26.11 -13.58
C THR A 129 19.52 -27.62 -13.48
N PRO A 130 18.22 -28.05 -13.27
CA PRO A 130 17.05 -27.63 -14.09
C PRO A 130 15.63 -27.50 -13.45
N LYS A 131 14.81 -26.71 -14.18
CA LYS A 131 13.35 -26.70 -14.47
C LYS A 131 12.34 -27.35 -13.50
N GLN A 132 11.26 -26.60 -13.22
CA GLN A 132 9.88 -27.09 -13.39
C GLN A 132 8.91 -25.93 -13.70
N GLU A 133 8.39 -25.97 -14.93
CA GLU A 133 7.29 -25.15 -15.44
C GLU A 133 5.96 -25.68 -14.86
N LYS A 134 5.07 -24.77 -14.46
CA LYS A 134 3.63 -25.04 -14.42
C LYS A 134 2.90 -23.85 -15.05
N GLU A 135 2.44 -24.09 -16.26
CA GLU A 135 1.39 -23.33 -16.93
C GLU A 135 0.10 -23.36 -16.10
N CYS A 136 -0.65 -22.26 -16.12
CA CYS A 136 -2.10 -22.34 -16.08
C CYS A 136 -2.67 -21.42 -17.16
N VAL A 137 -3.53 -22.03 -17.98
CA VAL A 137 -4.16 -21.52 -19.19
C VAL A 137 -5.31 -20.55 -18.87
N VAL A 138 -5.42 -19.57 -19.78
CA VAL A 138 -6.50 -18.65 -20.15
C VAL A 138 -7.92 -18.96 -19.64
N GLY A 139 -8.58 -17.91 -19.13
CA GLY A 139 -10.04 -17.81 -19.03
C GLY A 139 -10.52 -16.41 -19.43
N SER A 140 -11.03 -16.30 -20.66
CA SER A 140 -11.77 -15.15 -21.19
C SER A 140 -13.14 -15.03 -20.53
N ALA A 141 -13.57 -13.81 -20.21
CA ALA A 141 -14.99 -13.49 -20.06
C ALA A 141 -15.26 -12.10 -20.67
N LYS A 142 -15.87 -12.13 -21.85
CA LYS A 142 -16.62 -11.01 -22.44
C LYS A 142 -17.97 -10.90 -21.71
N ASN A 143 -18.43 -9.70 -21.43
CA ASN A 143 -19.85 -9.32 -21.28
C ASN A 143 -19.94 -7.87 -21.78
N GLU A 144 -20.46 -7.63 -22.98
CA GLU A 144 -21.88 -7.37 -23.25
C GLU A 144 -22.44 -6.17 -22.46
N ILE A 145 -22.43 -5.01 -23.11
CA ILE A 145 -23.49 -4.01 -22.94
C ILE A 145 -24.02 -3.74 -24.35
N GLN A 146 -25.22 -4.27 -24.61
CA GLN A 146 -26.03 -3.96 -25.78
C GLN A 146 -26.73 -2.60 -25.56
N ASN A 147 -26.63 -1.78 -26.60
CA ASN A 147 -27.53 -0.72 -27.07
C ASN A 147 -28.79 -0.40 -26.25
N LEU A 148 -28.91 0.88 -25.88
CA LEU A 148 -30.17 1.62 -25.91
C LEU A 148 -29.95 2.93 -26.66
N THR A 149 -30.22 2.90 -27.96
CA THR A 149 -30.54 4.09 -28.75
C THR A 149 -32.04 4.05 -28.97
N LEU A 150 -32.74 5.17 -28.75
CA LEU A 150 -33.84 5.66 -29.60
C LEU A 150 -34.24 7.09 -29.16
N ASN A 151 -34.04 8.01 -30.10
CA ASN A 151 -34.88 9.16 -30.47
C ASN A 151 -34.93 10.43 -29.61
N ALA A 152 -34.23 11.47 -30.09
CA ALA A 152 -34.67 12.87 -30.01
C ALA A 152 -34.05 13.70 -31.16
N PRO A 153 -34.72 14.77 -31.65
CA PRO A 153 -34.46 15.41 -32.95
C PRO A 153 -33.24 16.35 -32.97
N PRO A 154 -32.73 16.76 -34.16
CA PRO A 154 -31.45 17.45 -34.26
C PRO A 154 -31.62 18.93 -33.91
N GLN A 155 -31.01 19.36 -32.80
CA GLN A 155 -30.74 20.77 -32.57
C GLN A 155 -29.24 21.03 -32.77
N ARG A 156 -28.96 21.82 -33.81
CA ARG A 156 -27.66 22.39 -34.14
C ARG A 156 -27.23 23.36 -33.02
N GLY A 157 -26.07 23.09 -32.42
CA GLY A 157 -25.30 24.07 -31.65
C GLY A 157 -24.77 23.54 -30.32
N GLY A 158 -23.52 23.09 -30.29
CA GLY A 158 -22.77 22.91 -29.04
C GLY A 158 -22.24 21.50 -28.73
N GLU A 159 -21.72 20.75 -29.72
CA GLU A 159 -21.22 19.38 -29.52
C GLU A 159 -20.04 19.30 -28.51
N ASN A 160 -19.21 20.33 -28.39
CA ASN A 160 -18.09 20.35 -27.43
C ASN A 160 -18.53 20.43 -25.95
N SER A 161 -19.76 20.87 -25.64
CA SER A 161 -20.21 21.07 -24.24
C SER A 161 -20.77 19.80 -23.60
N VAL A 162 -21.30 18.88 -24.40
CA VAL A 162 -21.95 17.66 -23.88
C VAL A 162 -20.92 16.59 -23.51
N GLU A 163 -19.88 16.46 -24.32
CA GLU A 163 -18.81 15.48 -24.12
C GLU A 163 -17.92 15.84 -22.92
N GLU A 164 -17.64 17.13 -22.74
CA GLU A 164 -16.92 17.65 -21.57
C GLU A 164 -17.71 17.43 -20.27
N LYS A 165 -19.04 17.62 -20.28
CA LYS A 165 -19.90 17.31 -19.14
C LYS A 165 -19.93 15.82 -18.80
N LEU A 166 -19.89 14.95 -19.80
CA LEU A 166 -19.85 13.51 -19.61
C LEU A 166 -18.53 13.06 -18.97
N GLU A 167 -17.41 13.67 -19.38
CA GLU A 167 -16.09 13.35 -18.84
C GLU A 167 -15.92 13.85 -17.40
N VAL A 168 -16.34 15.08 -17.10
CA VAL A 168 -16.36 15.62 -15.73
C VAL A 168 -17.23 14.77 -14.81
N SER A 169 -18.36 14.27 -15.31
CA SER A 169 -19.24 13.36 -14.56
C SER A 169 -18.51 12.07 -14.19
N LYS A 170 -17.80 11.43 -15.13
CA LYS A 170 -17.03 10.20 -14.87
C LYS A 170 -15.91 10.42 -13.86
N GLU A 171 -15.18 11.52 -13.96
CA GLU A 171 -14.11 11.85 -13.00
C GLU A 171 -14.67 12.06 -11.58
N LEU A 172 -15.80 12.75 -11.45
CA LEU A 172 -16.50 12.92 -10.18
C LEU A 172 -16.95 11.58 -9.58
N TYR A 173 -17.51 10.68 -10.40
CA TYR A 173 -17.90 9.34 -9.94
C TYR A 173 -16.70 8.49 -9.51
N SER A 174 -15.59 8.56 -10.25
CA SER A 174 -14.35 7.87 -9.85
C SER A 174 -13.82 8.39 -8.51
N CYS A 175 -13.81 9.71 -8.33
CA CYS A 175 -13.36 10.35 -7.09
C CYS A 175 -14.25 9.97 -5.90
N TYR A 176 -15.57 9.91 -6.12
CA TYR A 176 -16.53 9.45 -5.12
C TYR A 176 -16.25 7.99 -4.70
N ASP A 177 -16.05 7.10 -5.66
CA ASP A 177 -15.82 5.68 -5.38
C ASP A 177 -14.49 5.45 -4.63
N ASP A 178 -13.46 6.24 -4.95
CA ASP A 178 -12.19 6.21 -4.20
C ASP A 178 -12.37 6.72 -2.77
N LEU A 179 -13.12 7.80 -2.57
CA LEU A 179 -13.45 8.31 -1.23
C LEU A 179 -14.25 7.26 -0.43
N GLN A 180 -15.24 6.63 -1.05
CA GLN A 180 -16.04 5.56 -0.45
C GLN A 180 -15.15 4.38 -0.01
N ARG A 181 -14.16 3.98 -0.83
CA ARG A 181 -13.19 2.93 -0.48
C ARG A 181 -12.33 3.33 0.71
N GLN A 182 -11.84 4.57 0.75
CA GLN A 182 -11.03 5.07 1.85
C GLN A 182 -11.82 5.09 3.17
N VAL A 183 -13.06 5.55 3.14
CA VAL A 183 -13.96 5.53 4.31
C VAL A 183 -14.21 4.10 4.79
N ASN A 184 -14.53 3.17 3.87
CA ASN A 184 -14.73 1.77 4.21
C ASN A 184 -13.49 1.13 4.82
N GLN A 185 -12.30 1.46 4.31
CA GLN A 185 -11.04 0.98 4.87
C GLN A 185 -10.79 1.55 6.26
N GLY A 186 -11.06 2.85 6.46
CA GLY A 186 -10.98 3.50 7.76
C GLY A 186 -11.87 2.83 8.80
N VAL A 187 -13.13 2.57 8.46
CA VAL A 187 -14.09 1.86 9.33
C VAL A 187 -13.59 0.46 9.67
N LYS A 188 -13.07 -0.30 8.70
CA LYS A 188 -12.54 -1.66 8.96
C LYS A 188 -11.32 -1.66 9.89
N VAL A 189 -10.37 -0.75 9.67
CA VAL A 189 -9.19 -0.60 10.52
C VAL A 189 -9.62 -0.20 11.93
N PHE A 190 -10.55 0.75 12.03
CA PHE A 190 -11.11 1.18 13.31
C PHE A 190 -11.78 0.01 14.05
N SER A 191 -12.67 -0.74 13.39
CA SER A 191 -13.30 -1.93 13.97
C SER A 191 -12.31 -3.01 14.42
N CYS A 192 -11.21 -3.22 13.68
CA CYS A 192 -10.18 -4.20 14.04
C CYS A 192 -9.36 -3.76 15.26
N LEU A 193 -8.90 -2.51 15.28
CA LEU A 193 -8.19 -1.94 16.42
C LEU A 193 -9.09 -1.92 17.66
N TYR A 194 -10.37 -1.63 17.49
CA TYR A 194 -11.33 -1.60 18.58
C TYR A 194 -11.76 -2.98 19.08
N GLY A 195 -11.87 -4.00 18.23
CA GLY A 195 -12.11 -5.38 18.69
C GLY A 195 -11.01 -5.87 19.64
N LYS A 196 -9.76 -5.48 19.38
CA LYS A 196 -8.63 -5.75 20.27
C LYS A 196 -8.64 -4.89 21.55
N TYR A 197 -9.20 -3.68 21.48
CA TYR A 197 -9.26 -2.75 22.61
C TYR A 197 -10.42 -3.02 23.58
N LEU A 198 -11.61 -3.35 23.07
CA LEU A 198 -12.81 -3.68 23.86
C LEU A 198 -12.65 -4.99 24.63
N ALA A 199 -11.82 -5.92 24.15
CA ALA A 199 -11.48 -7.14 24.89
C ALA A 199 -10.80 -6.87 26.25
N ASN A 200 -10.33 -5.64 26.50
CA ASN A 200 -9.47 -5.30 27.63
C ASN A 200 -10.03 -4.19 28.57
N LEU A 201 -11.27 -3.70 28.42
CA LEU A 201 -11.73 -2.50 29.17
C LEU A 201 -13.18 -2.49 29.70
N ASP A 202 -13.34 -1.67 30.74
CA ASP A 202 -14.49 -1.39 31.61
C ASP A 202 -15.71 -0.79 30.88
N VAL A 203 -16.91 -1.19 31.32
CA VAL A 203 -18.21 -1.09 30.62
C VAL A 203 -18.59 0.34 30.21
N LYS A 204 -18.22 1.35 31.02
CA LYS A 204 -18.59 2.77 30.76
C LYS A 204 -17.90 3.41 29.55
N ARG A 205 -16.71 2.94 29.15
CA ARG A 205 -16.05 3.42 27.93
C ARG A 205 -16.64 2.78 26.67
N SER A 206 -17.39 1.69 26.81
CA SER A 206 -18.06 1.02 25.69
C SER A 206 -19.23 1.84 25.14
N ASP A 207 -19.93 2.62 25.98
CA ASP A 207 -21.11 3.36 25.55
C ASP A 207 -20.77 4.56 24.65
N LEU A 208 -19.80 5.40 25.06
CA LEU A 208 -19.34 6.52 24.23
C LEU A 208 -18.83 6.06 22.85
N VAL A 209 -18.20 4.89 22.82
CA VAL A 209 -17.67 4.29 21.58
C VAL A 209 -18.81 3.77 20.71
N ARG A 210 -19.83 3.14 21.30
CA ARG A 210 -21.05 2.72 20.58
C ARG A 210 -21.74 3.93 19.95
N ASP A 211 -21.87 5.03 20.69
CA ASP A 211 -22.51 6.25 20.20
C ASP A 211 -21.76 6.86 19.01
N ILE A 212 -20.41 6.84 19.03
CA ILE A 212 -19.59 7.30 17.90
C ILE A 212 -19.79 6.40 16.67
N LEU A 213 -19.89 5.09 16.84
CA LEU A 213 -20.10 4.14 15.74
C LEU A 213 -21.50 4.24 15.14
N GLU A 214 -22.53 4.40 15.98
CA GLU A 214 -23.90 4.67 15.52
C GLU A 214 -23.93 5.95 14.69
N HIS A 215 -23.29 7.02 15.16
CA HIS A 215 -23.24 8.28 14.43
C HIS A 215 -22.48 8.18 13.09
N GLN A 216 -21.36 7.44 13.03
CA GLN A 216 -20.65 7.18 11.77
C GLN A 216 -21.50 6.37 10.79
N THR A 217 -22.27 5.40 11.30
CA THR A 217 -23.17 4.57 10.49
C THR A 217 -24.32 5.39 9.91
N GLU A 218 -24.91 6.28 10.71
CA GLU A 218 -25.94 7.21 10.24
C GLU A 218 -25.42 8.14 9.13
N LEU A 219 -24.24 8.71 9.31
CA LEU A 219 -23.60 9.55 8.29
C LEU A 219 -23.39 8.76 6.99
N PHE A 220 -22.93 7.52 7.07
CA PHE A 220 -22.77 6.66 5.91
C PHE A 220 -24.08 6.44 5.15
N HIS A 221 -25.17 6.15 5.86
CA HIS A 221 -26.49 6.03 5.27
C HIS A 221 -26.99 7.34 4.64
N LEU A 222 -26.73 8.47 5.28
CA LEU A 222 -27.08 9.79 4.77
C LEU A 222 -26.36 10.10 3.45
N PHE A 223 -25.06 9.78 3.38
CA PHE A 223 -24.26 9.90 2.15
C PHE A 223 -24.79 8.99 1.04
N GLY A 224 -25.09 7.73 1.35
CA GLY A 224 -25.69 6.79 0.40
C GLY A 224 -27.04 7.28 -0.13
N LYS A 225 -27.88 7.85 0.73
CA LYS A 225 -29.18 8.41 0.34
C LYS A 225 -29.02 9.61 -0.59
N ARG A 226 -28.15 10.57 -0.26
CA ARG A 226 -27.85 11.72 -1.12
C ARG A 226 -27.27 11.31 -2.47
N LYS A 227 -26.43 10.28 -2.52
CA LYS A 227 -25.93 9.71 -3.78
C LYS A 227 -27.09 9.24 -4.66
N MET A 228 -28.01 8.47 -4.10
CA MET A 228 -29.18 7.96 -4.85
C MET A 228 -30.06 9.11 -5.35
N GLU A 229 -30.30 10.14 -4.52
CA GLU A 229 -31.07 11.33 -4.90
C GLU A 229 -30.42 12.06 -6.09
N TRP A 230 -29.09 12.20 -6.11
CA TRP A 230 -28.36 12.80 -7.23
C TRP A 230 -28.40 11.95 -8.50
N CYS A 231 -28.37 10.62 -8.37
CA CYS A 231 -28.49 9.74 -9.53
C CYS A 231 -29.89 9.76 -10.16
N THR A 232 -30.93 10.10 -9.40
CA THR A 232 -32.33 10.17 -9.90
C THR A 232 -32.71 11.51 -10.53
N PHE A 233 -31.83 12.53 -10.51
CA PHE A 233 -32.10 13.88 -11.01
C PHE A 233 -31.65 14.13 -12.47
N ASN A 234 -31.22 13.09 -13.20
CA ASN A 234 -30.91 13.14 -14.64
C ASN A 234 -31.89 12.30 -15.45
#